data_AF-A0A940Q890-F1
#
_entry.id   AF-A0A940Q890-F1
#
_cell.length_a   1.000
_cell.length_b   1.000
_cell.length_c   1.000
_cell.angle_alpha   90.00
_cell.angle_beta   90.00
_cell.angle_gamma   90.00
#
_symmetry.space_group_name_H-M   'P 1'
#
loop_
_entity.id
_entity.type
_entity.pdbx_description
1 polymer ?
#
loop_
_entity_poly.entity_id
_entity_poly.type
_entity_poly.pdbx_seq_one_letter_code
_entity_poly.pdbx_strand_id
1 'polypeptide(L)'
;MNSMENITSRCIGCPLNGSFIGEEDCKSKSAEFCRHMEEFMSSDFYVFPPPQYALSQLTILYSVGMANFLLTYAVSHGYERTTAEDLYVLGLMSRIGCLNNPSGTDCEAKSNEIIMRNGLYVNKLGYAEAIANQEIFTDKPSIALQLLWLAHFCIAENGCYVGFAENYKHICTAYKNGDVKETKFKNIIRIIDYLKINFPEYK
;
A
#
# COMPACT_ATOMS: atom_id res chain seq x y z
N MET A 1 -9.17 37.13 18.60
CA MET A 1 -10.15 36.15 19.11
C MET A 1 -11.38 36.28 18.25
N ASN A 2 -11.48 35.50 17.16
CA ASN A 2 -12.67 35.43 16.33
C ASN A 2 -13.34 34.07 16.56
N SER A 3 -14.64 34.16 16.79
CA SER A 3 -15.58 33.09 17.08
C SER A 3 -15.60 32.03 15.99
N MET A 4 -15.50 30.76 16.40
CA MET A 4 -15.96 29.62 15.61
C MET A 4 -17.48 29.70 15.49
N GLU A 5 -17.97 30.27 14.40
CA GLU A 5 -19.35 30.11 13.97
C GLU A 5 -19.49 28.92 13.01
N ASN A 6 -20.45 28.06 13.34
CA ASN A 6 -21.25 27.24 12.42
C ASN A 6 -20.55 26.21 11.54
N ILE A 7 -20.25 25.06 12.13
CA ILE A 7 -20.43 23.78 11.43
C ILE A 7 -21.74 23.18 11.95
N THR A 8 -22.87 23.61 11.38
CA THR A 8 -24.11 22.82 11.46
C THR A 8 -23.91 21.59 10.59
N SER A 9 -23.35 20.53 11.16
CA SER A 9 -23.38 19.21 10.56
C SER A 9 -24.85 18.78 10.51
N ARG A 10 -25.46 18.89 9.32
CA ARG A 10 -26.65 18.10 9.02
C ARG A 10 -26.22 16.64 9.18
N CYS A 11 -26.63 16.00 10.27
CA CYS A 11 -26.59 14.55 10.40
C CYS A 11 -27.38 13.98 9.22
N ILE A 12 -26.70 13.55 8.17
CA ILE A 12 -27.31 12.83 7.08
C ILE A 12 -27.64 11.44 7.63
N GLY A 13 -28.89 11.30 8.06
CA GLY A 13 -29.66 10.07 8.26
C GLY A 13 -28.93 8.86 8.83
N CYS A 14 -29.13 8.56 10.11
CA CYS A 14 -28.91 7.23 10.67
C CYS A 14 -30.03 6.31 10.14
N PRO A 15 -29.78 5.33 9.25
CA PRO A 15 -30.85 4.49 8.72
C PRO A 15 -30.94 3.25 9.61
N LEU A 16 -31.61 3.37 10.75
CA LEU A 16 -32.03 2.21 11.52
C LEU A 16 -33.53 2.30 11.79
N ASN A 17 -34.27 1.62 10.92
CA ASN A 17 -35.60 1.05 11.16
C ASN A 17 -36.60 1.93 11.92
N GLY A 18 -37.22 2.86 11.18
CA GLY A 18 -38.67 3.11 11.27
C GLY A 18 -39.27 3.52 12.62
N SER A 19 -38.48 4.03 13.56
CA SER A 19 -39.01 4.54 14.83
C SER A 19 -38.36 5.89 15.14
N PHE A 20 -39.19 6.92 15.28
CA PHE A 20 -38.77 8.28 15.59
C PHE A 20 -38.18 8.32 17.01
N ILE A 21 -36.85 8.29 17.09
CA ILE A 21 -36.13 8.67 18.29
C ILE A 21 -36.06 10.21 18.28
N GLY A 22 -36.45 10.86 19.39
CA GLY A 22 -36.43 12.32 19.50
C GLY A 22 -35.04 12.90 19.20
N GLU A 23 -34.98 14.09 18.58
CA GLU A 23 -33.73 14.73 18.14
C GLU A 23 -32.67 14.86 19.24
N GLU A 24 -33.07 15.02 20.51
CA GLU A 24 -32.13 15.10 21.65
C GLU A 24 -31.44 13.76 21.94
N ASP A 25 -32.15 12.64 21.80
CA ASP A 25 -31.62 11.29 22.05
C ASP A 25 -30.71 10.81 20.91
N CYS A 26 -30.93 11.35 19.70
CA CYS A 26 -30.04 11.12 18.55
C CYS A 26 -28.75 11.93 18.66
N LYS A 27 -28.82 13.17 19.17
CA LYS A 27 -27.65 14.03 19.40
C LYS A 27 -26.77 13.51 20.54
N SER A 28 -27.36 12.99 21.62
CA SER A 28 -26.62 12.45 22.76
C SER A 28 -25.86 11.16 22.39
N LYS A 29 -26.51 10.21 21.70
CA LYS A 29 -25.88 8.97 21.22
C LYS A 29 -24.83 9.23 20.13
N SER A 30 -25.07 10.21 19.26
CA SER A 30 -24.09 10.66 18.27
C SER A 30 -22.86 11.29 18.93
N ALA A 31 -23.05 12.13 19.96
CA ALA A 31 -21.95 12.77 20.68
C ALA A 31 -21.14 11.75 21.49
N GLU A 32 -21.80 10.77 22.11
CA GLU A 32 -21.13 9.67 22.82
C GLU A 32 -20.33 8.79 21.86
N PHE A 33 -20.88 8.45 20.69
CA PHE A 33 -20.15 7.73 19.65
C PHE A 33 -18.97 8.54 19.11
N CYS A 34 -19.15 9.83 18.79
CA CYS A 34 -18.06 10.70 18.34
C CYS A 34 -16.96 10.80 19.38
N ARG A 35 -17.31 10.99 20.66
CA ARG A 35 -16.35 11.02 21.76
C ARG A 35 -15.65 9.67 21.94
N HIS A 36 -16.36 8.56 21.80
CA HIS A 36 -15.77 7.23 21.84
C HIS A 36 -14.78 7.00 20.68
N MET A 37 -15.13 7.44 19.48
CA MET A 37 -14.25 7.39 18.31
C MET A 37 -13.04 8.32 18.48
N GLU A 38 -13.23 9.53 19.02
CA GLU A 38 -12.14 10.46 19.35
C GLU A 38 -11.22 9.84 20.40
N GLU A 39 -11.73 9.35 21.53
CA GLU A 39 -10.95 8.66 22.56
C GLU A 39 -10.19 7.44 21.99
N PHE A 40 -10.82 6.66 21.10
CA PHE A 40 -10.20 5.51 20.44
C PHE A 40 -9.10 5.91 19.42
N MET A 41 -9.27 7.03 18.73
CA MET A 41 -8.34 7.53 17.70
C MET A 41 -7.25 8.47 18.27
N SER A 42 -7.50 9.13 19.41
CA SER A 42 -6.67 10.19 20.00
C SER A 42 -5.95 9.76 21.28
N SER A 43 -6.19 8.55 21.81
CA SER A 43 -5.42 8.08 22.96
C SER A 43 -3.94 8.04 22.60
N ASP A 44 -3.09 8.69 23.40
CA ASP A 44 -1.62 8.69 23.28
C ASP A 44 -0.99 7.28 23.33
N PHE A 45 -1.81 6.26 23.61
CA PHE A 45 -1.52 4.89 23.25
C PHE A 45 -1.62 4.74 21.73
N TYR A 46 -0.47 4.78 21.07
CA TYR A 46 -0.18 4.30 19.71
C TYR A 46 -0.53 2.81 19.52
N VAL A 47 -1.73 2.39 19.90
CA VAL A 47 -2.32 1.14 19.48
C VAL A 47 -3.25 1.56 18.35
N PHE A 48 -2.67 1.64 17.15
CA PHE A 48 -3.36 1.31 15.90
C PHE A 48 -4.42 0.20 16.16
N PRO A 49 -5.47 0.03 15.34
CA PRO A 49 -6.41 -1.09 15.53
C PRO A 49 -5.61 -2.35 15.89
N PRO A 50 -6.00 -3.09 16.96
CA PRO A 50 -5.10 -3.97 17.72
C PRO A 50 -4.10 -4.67 16.80
N PRO A 51 -2.78 -4.73 17.04
CA PRO A 51 -1.73 -4.94 16.03
C PRO A 51 -2.00 -6.01 14.96
N GLN A 52 -2.78 -7.03 15.30
CA GLN A 52 -3.38 -7.99 14.37
C GLN A 52 -4.38 -7.43 13.34
N TYR A 53 -4.74 -6.15 13.38
CA TYR A 53 -5.76 -5.48 12.57
C TYR A 53 -5.24 -4.25 11.81
N ALA A 54 -3.93 -3.98 11.92
CA ALA A 54 -3.27 -2.83 11.30
C ALA A 54 -2.12 -3.29 10.40
N LEU A 55 -1.72 -2.41 9.48
CA LEU A 55 -0.41 -2.53 8.85
C LEU A 55 0.67 -2.18 9.87
N SER A 56 1.77 -2.92 9.86
CA SER A 56 2.94 -2.57 10.67
C SER A 56 3.54 -1.23 10.22
N GLN A 57 4.22 -0.52 11.13
CA GLN A 57 4.89 0.74 10.79
C GLN A 57 5.91 0.56 9.65
N LEU A 58 6.65 -0.55 9.63
CA LEU A 58 7.58 -0.87 8.55
C LEU A 58 6.86 -1.06 7.21
N THR A 59 5.73 -1.77 7.20
CA THR A 59 4.93 -1.93 5.97
C THR A 59 4.41 -0.59 5.45
N ILE A 60 3.97 0.30 6.35
CA ILE A 60 3.52 1.64 5.97
C ILE A 60 4.68 2.44 5.36
N LEU A 61 5.84 2.47 6.02
CA LEU A 61 7.03 3.17 5.52
C LEU A 61 7.47 2.63 4.16
N TYR A 62 7.50 1.30 4.00
CA TYR A 62 7.81 0.65 2.73
C TYR A 62 6.83 1.05 1.63
N SER A 63 5.52 0.95 1.86
CA SER A 63 4.48 1.36 0.90
C SER A 63 4.58 2.83 0.52
N VAL A 64 4.88 3.72 1.47
CA VAL A 64 5.12 5.15 1.19
C VAL A 64 6.37 5.34 0.34
N GLY A 65 7.47 4.64 0.64
CA GLY A 65 8.69 4.65 -0.18
C GLY A 65 8.43 4.20 -1.61
N MET A 66 7.70 3.09 -1.78
CA MET A 66 7.28 2.57 -3.09
C MET A 66 6.47 3.59 -3.87
N ALA A 67 5.46 4.20 -3.24
CA ALA A 67 4.61 5.21 -3.87
C ALA A 67 5.40 6.45 -4.29
N ASN A 68 6.27 6.96 -3.41
CA ASN A 68 7.10 8.12 -3.70
C ASN A 68 8.10 7.85 -4.83
N PHE A 69 8.71 6.65 -4.87
CA PHE A 69 9.60 6.27 -5.95
C PHE A 69 8.87 6.24 -7.29
N LEU A 70 7.72 5.56 -7.35
CA LEU A 70 6.91 5.45 -8.57
C LEU A 70 6.41 6.81 -9.07
N LEU A 71 5.98 7.69 -8.17
CA LEU A 71 5.59 9.06 -8.50
C LEU A 71 6.78 9.87 -9.06
N THR A 72 7.93 9.78 -8.39
CA THR A 72 9.16 10.47 -8.83
C THR A 72 9.61 9.99 -10.19
N TYR A 73 9.56 8.67 -10.44
CA TYR A 73 9.82 8.07 -11.74
C TYR A 73 8.88 8.64 -12.80
N ALA A 74 7.56 8.57 -12.56
CA ALA A 74 6.56 9.05 -13.52
C ALA A 74 6.75 10.53 -13.89
N VAL A 75 6.96 11.39 -12.88
CA VAL A 75 7.18 12.83 -13.09
C VAL A 75 8.45 13.11 -13.88
N SER A 76 9.56 12.45 -13.53
CA SER A 76 10.85 12.65 -14.22
C SER A 76 10.86 12.14 -15.66
N HIS A 77 9.97 11.21 -16.01
CA HIS A 77 9.85 10.64 -17.35
C HIS A 77 8.70 11.24 -18.16
N GLY A 78 8.08 12.33 -17.67
CA GLY A 78 7.05 13.06 -18.39
C GLY A 78 5.72 12.31 -18.55
N TYR A 79 5.40 11.42 -17.61
CA TYR A 79 4.12 10.70 -17.64
C TYR A 79 2.97 11.68 -17.36
N GLU A 80 1.81 11.41 -17.95
CA GLU A 80 0.58 12.15 -17.68
C GLU A 80 0.25 12.13 -16.18
N ARG A 81 -0.33 13.23 -15.69
CA ARG A 81 -0.68 13.39 -14.28
C ARG A 81 -1.50 12.21 -13.74
N THR A 82 -2.51 11.78 -14.49
CA THR A 82 -3.37 10.67 -14.09
C THR A 82 -2.59 9.37 -13.95
N THR A 83 -1.61 9.13 -14.83
CA THR A 83 -0.74 7.94 -14.77
C THR A 83 0.20 7.99 -13.57
N ALA A 84 0.69 9.18 -13.21
CA ALA A 84 1.52 9.37 -12.02
C ALA A 84 0.71 9.16 -10.71
N GLU A 85 -0.50 9.70 -10.63
CA GLU A 85 -1.45 9.46 -9.53
C GLU A 85 -1.78 7.97 -9.40
N ASP A 86 -2.02 7.33 -10.54
CA ASP A 86 -2.24 5.90 -10.66
C ASP A 86 -1.07 5.07 -10.08
N LEU A 87 0.15 5.36 -10.53
CA LEU A 87 1.36 4.69 -10.04
C LEU A 87 1.61 4.94 -8.54
N TYR A 88 1.26 6.11 -8.03
CA TYR A 88 1.33 6.40 -6.59
C TYR A 88 0.38 5.49 -5.79
N VAL A 89 -0.86 5.32 -6.26
CA VAL A 89 -1.83 4.40 -5.64
C VAL A 89 -1.35 2.96 -5.71
N LEU A 90 -0.76 2.53 -6.84
CA LEU A 90 -0.16 1.20 -6.97
C LEU A 90 0.90 0.95 -5.89
N GLY A 91 1.81 1.91 -5.68
CA GLY A 91 2.84 1.82 -4.64
C GLY A 91 2.25 1.66 -3.23
N LEU A 92 1.27 2.50 -2.87
CA LEU A 92 0.61 2.43 -1.57
C LEU A 92 -0.08 1.08 -1.34
N MET A 93 -0.79 0.59 -2.36
CA MET A 93 -1.64 -0.59 -2.24
C MET A 93 -0.90 -1.92 -2.43
N SER A 94 0.35 -1.90 -2.89
CA SER A 94 1.14 -3.11 -3.17
C SER A 94 1.23 -4.09 -1.98
N ARG A 95 1.25 -3.57 -0.74
CA ARG A 95 1.34 -4.37 0.49
C ARG A 95 0.06 -4.40 1.32
N ILE A 96 -1.09 -4.03 0.76
CA ILE A 96 -2.35 -4.00 1.53
C ILE A 96 -2.76 -5.38 2.06
N GLY A 97 -2.35 -6.47 1.43
CA GLY A 97 -2.55 -7.85 1.88
C GLY A 97 -1.79 -8.23 3.15
N CYS A 98 -0.93 -7.34 3.64
CA CYS A 98 -0.30 -7.46 4.95
C CYS A 98 -1.23 -6.94 6.07
N LEU A 99 -2.35 -6.29 5.73
CA LEU A 99 -3.41 -5.92 6.68
C LEU A 99 -4.01 -7.19 7.27
N ASN A 100 -4.10 -7.23 8.59
CA ASN A 100 -4.55 -8.39 9.36
C ASN A 100 -3.73 -9.67 9.07
N ASN A 101 -2.46 -9.51 8.68
CA ASN A 101 -1.58 -10.60 8.25
C ASN A 101 -0.15 -10.39 8.80
N PRO A 102 0.06 -10.55 10.12
CA PRO A 102 1.32 -10.23 10.77
C PRO A 102 2.50 -11.10 10.31
N SER A 103 2.25 -12.29 9.76
CA SER A 103 3.30 -13.15 9.19
C SER A 103 3.75 -12.70 7.79
N GLY A 104 3.02 -11.78 7.15
CA GLY A 104 3.26 -11.37 5.76
C GLY A 104 3.07 -12.50 4.74
N THR A 105 2.55 -13.66 5.15
CA THR A 105 2.38 -14.82 4.28
C THR A 105 1.41 -14.50 3.16
N ASP A 106 1.83 -14.76 1.92
CA ASP A 106 1.09 -14.52 0.70
C ASP A 106 0.54 -13.08 0.60
N CYS A 107 1.31 -12.10 1.10
CA CYS A 107 0.89 -10.69 1.14
C CYS A 107 0.53 -10.17 -0.26
N GLU A 108 1.25 -10.58 -1.30
CA GLU A 108 1.00 -10.22 -2.71
C GLU A 108 -0.35 -10.78 -3.20
N ALA A 109 -0.62 -12.06 -2.96
CA ALA A 109 -1.87 -12.69 -3.35
C ALA A 109 -3.08 -12.08 -2.63
N LYS A 110 -2.93 -11.79 -1.33
CA LYS A 110 -3.96 -11.10 -0.53
C LYS A 110 -4.14 -9.64 -0.95
N SER A 111 -3.07 -8.95 -1.30
CA SER A 111 -3.15 -7.58 -1.85
C SER A 111 -4.00 -7.58 -3.12
N ASN A 112 -3.72 -8.53 -4.03
CA ASN A 112 -4.51 -8.69 -5.25
C ASN A 112 -5.99 -9.00 -4.93
N GLU A 113 -6.28 -9.93 -4.01
CA GLU A 113 -7.66 -10.24 -3.60
C GLU A 113 -8.40 -9.00 -3.09
N ILE A 114 -7.78 -8.21 -2.20
CA ILE A 114 -8.37 -6.98 -1.65
C ILE A 114 -8.64 -5.96 -2.77
N ILE A 115 -7.69 -5.76 -3.69
CA ILE A 115 -7.82 -4.82 -4.81
C ILE A 115 -8.94 -5.24 -5.76
N MET A 116 -9.01 -6.53 -6.09
CA MET A 116 -10.06 -7.11 -6.93
C MET A 116 -11.45 -6.93 -6.28
N ARG A 117 -11.58 -7.27 -4.99
CA ARG A 117 -12.84 -7.16 -4.24
C ARG A 117 -13.36 -5.73 -4.14
N ASN A 118 -12.47 -4.74 -4.13
CA ASN A 118 -12.83 -3.33 -3.99
C ASN A 118 -12.91 -2.57 -5.34
N GLY A 119 -12.86 -3.26 -6.48
CA GLY A 119 -13.03 -2.61 -7.79
C GLY A 119 -11.81 -1.81 -8.27
N LEU A 120 -10.67 -1.90 -7.59
CA LEU A 120 -9.46 -1.14 -7.90
C LEU A 120 -8.64 -1.73 -9.07
N TYR A 121 -9.15 -2.79 -9.71
CA TYR A 121 -8.52 -3.49 -10.83
C TYR A 121 -8.82 -2.89 -12.21
N VAL A 122 -9.78 -1.95 -12.31
CA VAL A 122 -10.24 -1.35 -13.58
C VAL A 122 -9.34 -0.20 -14.06
N ASN A 123 -8.15 -0.03 -13.46
CA ASN A 123 -7.22 0.99 -13.91
C ASN A 123 -6.53 0.59 -15.22
N LYS A 124 -6.11 1.60 -16.00
CA LYS A 124 -5.49 1.42 -17.32
C LYS A 124 -4.13 0.70 -17.27
N LEU A 125 -3.52 0.60 -16.09
CA LEU A 125 -2.17 0.10 -15.88
C LEU A 125 -2.12 -1.37 -15.46
N GLY A 126 -3.23 -1.98 -15.04
CA GLY A 126 -3.30 -3.39 -14.66
C GLY A 126 -2.74 -3.70 -13.27
N TYR A 127 -3.07 -2.92 -12.23
CA TYR A 127 -2.50 -3.13 -10.87
C TYR A 127 -2.68 -4.55 -10.31
N ALA A 128 -3.83 -5.16 -10.56
CA ALA A 128 -4.11 -6.51 -10.06
C ALA A 128 -3.08 -7.51 -10.60
N GLU A 129 -2.76 -7.42 -11.90
CA GLU A 129 -1.72 -8.23 -12.53
C GLU A 129 -0.33 -7.88 -12.00
N ALA A 130 -0.01 -6.59 -11.88
CA ALA A 130 1.29 -6.16 -11.37
C ALA A 130 1.54 -6.66 -9.94
N ILE A 131 0.57 -6.50 -9.04
CA ILE A 131 0.70 -6.88 -7.63
C ILE A 131 0.76 -8.40 -7.47
N ALA A 132 -0.09 -9.14 -8.21
CA ALA A 132 -0.06 -10.60 -8.16
C ALA A 132 1.27 -11.19 -8.63
N ASN A 133 2.00 -10.47 -9.50
CA ASN A 133 3.25 -10.94 -10.10
C ASN A 133 4.50 -10.16 -9.62
N GLN A 134 4.41 -9.40 -8.53
CA GLN A 134 5.51 -8.55 -8.05
C GLN A 134 6.82 -9.31 -7.79
N GLU A 135 6.75 -10.62 -7.52
CA GLU A 135 7.94 -11.48 -7.32
C GLU A 135 8.02 -12.65 -8.33
N ILE A 136 7.22 -12.61 -9.41
CA ILE A 136 7.14 -13.66 -10.42
C ILE A 136 7.62 -13.12 -11.74
N PHE A 137 8.69 -13.70 -12.28
CA PHE A 137 9.20 -13.26 -13.58
C PHE A 137 8.27 -13.70 -14.73
N THR A 138 8.04 -12.79 -15.69
CA THR A 138 7.38 -13.04 -16.97
C THR A 138 8.19 -12.42 -18.10
N ASP A 139 8.20 -13.06 -19.28
CA ASP A 139 8.97 -12.58 -20.44
C ASP A 139 8.39 -11.31 -21.08
N LYS A 140 7.14 -10.96 -20.78
CA LYS A 140 6.43 -9.79 -21.33
C LYS A 140 5.67 -9.05 -20.22
N PRO A 141 6.39 -8.43 -19.26
CA PRO A 141 5.74 -7.73 -18.16
C PRO A 141 5.01 -6.47 -18.66
N SER A 142 3.86 -6.17 -18.07
CA SER A 142 3.19 -4.88 -18.26
C SER A 142 4.08 -3.72 -17.75
N ILE A 143 3.83 -2.50 -18.21
CA ILE A 143 4.58 -1.31 -17.74
C ILE A 143 4.44 -1.18 -16.21
N ALA A 144 3.24 -1.43 -15.66
CA ALA A 144 3.02 -1.38 -14.22
C ALA A 144 3.86 -2.43 -13.47
N LEU A 145 3.92 -3.66 -13.98
CA LEU A 145 4.73 -4.72 -13.37
C LEU A 145 6.23 -4.38 -13.44
N GLN A 146 6.72 -3.85 -14.56
CA GLN A 146 8.12 -3.42 -14.69
C GLN A 146 8.48 -2.34 -13.67
N LEU A 147 7.65 -1.31 -13.55
CA LEU A 147 7.88 -0.21 -12.60
C LEU A 147 7.73 -0.68 -11.16
N LEU A 148 6.80 -1.61 -10.88
CA LEU A 148 6.64 -2.19 -9.55
C LEU A 148 7.85 -3.05 -9.17
N TRP A 149 8.41 -3.84 -10.10
CA TRP A 149 9.69 -4.53 -9.88
C TRP A 149 10.79 -3.54 -9.59
N LEU A 150 10.95 -2.50 -10.41
CA LEU A 150 11.97 -1.48 -10.22
C LEU A 150 11.87 -0.86 -8.82
N ALA A 151 10.68 -0.41 -8.42
CA ALA A 151 10.44 0.14 -7.09
C ALA A 151 10.73 -0.89 -5.98
N HIS A 152 10.25 -2.13 -6.13
CA HIS A 152 10.41 -3.19 -5.14
C HIS A 152 11.87 -3.47 -4.82
N PHE A 153 12.74 -3.44 -5.83
CA PHE A 153 14.17 -3.67 -5.65
C PHE A 153 14.94 -2.39 -5.30
N CYS A 154 14.46 -1.20 -5.66
CA CYS A 154 15.13 0.06 -5.32
C CYS A 154 14.80 0.59 -3.91
N ILE A 155 13.73 0.12 -3.27
CA ILE A 155 13.28 0.59 -1.96
C ILE A 155 13.54 -0.47 -0.89
N ALA A 156 14.17 -0.05 0.22
CA ALA A 156 14.40 -0.88 1.40
C ALA A 156 13.18 -0.88 2.34
N GLU A 157 13.12 -1.82 3.30
CA GLU A 157 11.99 -2.00 4.23
C GLU A 157 11.61 -0.74 5.03
N ASN A 158 12.56 0.15 5.28
CA ASN A 158 12.32 1.42 5.96
C ASN A 158 11.78 2.54 5.04
N GLY A 159 11.52 2.24 3.77
CA GLY A 159 11.02 3.19 2.75
C GLY A 159 12.11 4.00 2.05
N CYS A 160 13.39 3.80 2.37
CA CYS A 160 14.49 4.54 1.75
C CYS A 160 14.89 3.96 0.40
N TYR A 161 15.29 4.84 -0.53
CA TYR A 161 15.91 4.44 -1.79
C TYR A 161 17.34 3.92 -1.55
N VAL A 162 17.65 2.75 -2.12
CA VAL A 162 18.96 2.09 -2.03
C VAL A 162 19.51 1.62 -3.38
N GLY A 163 18.70 1.63 -4.44
CA GLY A 163 19.06 1.05 -5.74
C GLY A 163 18.97 -0.48 -5.74
N PHE A 164 18.79 -1.08 -6.93
CA PHE A 164 18.51 -2.52 -6.99
C PHE A 164 19.74 -3.40 -6.73
N ALA A 165 20.97 -2.92 -6.93
CA ALA A 165 22.16 -3.74 -6.65
C ALA A 165 22.35 -3.99 -5.15
N GLU A 166 22.06 -3.00 -4.29
CA GLU A 166 22.23 -3.16 -2.85
C GLU A 166 21.18 -4.12 -2.29
N ASN A 167 19.91 -3.92 -2.65
CA ASN A 167 18.83 -4.79 -2.20
C ASN A 167 19.01 -6.24 -2.70
N TYR A 168 19.53 -6.42 -3.92
CA TYR A 168 19.85 -7.75 -4.44
C TYR A 168 20.95 -8.48 -3.63
N LYS A 169 21.95 -7.77 -3.09
CA LYS A 169 22.95 -8.38 -2.20
C LYS A 169 22.31 -8.92 -0.92
N HIS A 170 21.37 -8.19 -0.34
CA HIS A 170 20.61 -8.64 0.83
C HIS A 170 19.84 -9.92 0.53
N ILE A 171 19.14 -9.99 -0.61
CA ILE A 171 18.39 -11.18 -1.03
C ILE A 171 19.32 -12.37 -1.28
N CYS A 172 20.48 -12.15 -1.91
CA CYS A 172 21.47 -13.21 -2.11
C CYS A 172 21.99 -13.78 -0.78
N THR A 173 22.11 -12.94 0.24
CA THR A 173 22.53 -13.34 1.59
C THR A 173 21.42 -14.16 2.26
N ALA A 174 20.17 -13.68 2.21
CA ALA A 174 19.01 -14.41 2.73
C ALA A 174 18.82 -15.79 2.06
N TYR A 175 19.04 -15.88 0.75
CA TYR A 175 19.01 -17.17 0.03
C TYR A 175 20.09 -18.13 0.53
N LYS A 176 21.34 -17.67 0.70
CA LYS A 176 22.44 -18.49 1.23
C LYS A 176 22.17 -19.01 2.64
N ASN A 177 21.40 -18.26 3.43
CA ASN A 177 21.00 -18.63 4.78
C ASN A 177 19.80 -19.59 4.82
N GLY A 178 19.14 -19.85 3.67
CA GLY A 178 17.97 -20.71 3.58
C GLY A 178 16.64 -19.99 3.82
N ASP A 179 16.64 -18.65 3.96
CA ASP A 179 15.46 -17.84 4.25
C ASP A 179 14.58 -17.59 3.00
N VAL A 180 15.14 -17.83 1.81
CA VAL A 180 14.46 -17.68 0.52
C VAL A 180 14.41 -19.03 -0.20
N LYS A 181 13.22 -19.42 -0.68
CA LYS A 181 13.06 -20.64 -1.49
C LYS A 181 13.75 -20.47 -2.85
N GLU A 182 14.35 -21.55 -3.36
CA GLU A 182 15.06 -21.55 -4.66
C GLU A 182 14.19 -21.04 -5.82
N THR A 183 12.91 -21.40 -5.86
CA THR A 183 11.98 -20.93 -6.89
C THR A 183 11.79 -19.42 -6.88
N LYS A 184 11.60 -18.82 -5.69
CA LYS A 184 11.53 -17.37 -5.50
C LYS A 184 12.84 -16.70 -5.91
N PHE A 185 13.97 -17.27 -5.49
CA PHE A 185 15.28 -16.73 -5.84
C PHE A 185 15.54 -16.72 -7.36
N LYS A 186 15.14 -17.78 -8.09
CA LYS A 186 15.23 -17.83 -9.56
C LYS A 186 14.43 -16.73 -10.24
N ASN A 187 13.21 -16.43 -9.77
CA ASN A 187 12.43 -15.31 -10.30
C ASN A 187 13.14 -13.98 -10.07
N ILE A 188 13.63 -13.76 -8.85
CA ILE A 188 14.33 -12.52 -8.49
C ILE A 188 15.56 -12.30 -9.38
N ILE A 189 16.37 -13.32 -9.63
CA ILE A 189 17.54 -13.19 -10.54
C ILE A 189 17.09 -12.73 -11.93
N ARG A 190 16.07 -13.36 -12.51
CA ARG A 190 15.57 -13.01 -13.84
C ARG A 190 15.01 -11.59 -13.90
N ILE A 191 14.30 -11.16 -12.85
CA ILE A 191 13.81 -9.79 -12.74
C ILE A 191 14.99 -8.81 -12.66
N ILE A 192 15.99 -9.09 -11.82
CA ILE A 192 17.17 -8.24 -11.69
C ILE A 192 17.95 -8.13 -13.01
N ASP A 193 18.10 -9.22 -13.76
CA ASP A 193 18.75 -9.19 -15.07
C ASP A 193 17.94 -8.39 -16.09
N TYR A 194 16.61 -8.47 -16.05
CA TYR A 194 15.74 -7.61 -16.83
C TYR A 194 15.92 -6.13 -16.46
N LEU A 195 15.96 -5.79 -15.16
CA LEU A 195 16.12 -4.42 -14.69
C LEU A 195 17.49 -3.82 -15.08
N LYS A 196 18.57 -4.61 -15.04
CA LYS A 196 19.90 -4.15 -15.51
C LYS A 196 19.93 -3.74 -16.98
N ILE A 197 19.09 -4.37 -17.81
CA ILE A 197 19.03 -4.09 -19.26
C ILE A 197 18.14 -2.87 -19.52
N ASN A 198 16.99 -2.78 -18.85
CA ASN A 198 15.96 -1.80 -19.17
C ASN A 198 15.99 -0.53 -18.31
N PHE A 199 16.63 -0.59 -17.14
CA PHE A 199 16.73 0.52 -16.17
C PHE A 199 18.16 0.64 -15.57
N PRO A 200 19.22 0.67 -16.41
CA PRO A 200 20.61 0.61 -15.94
C PRO A 200 21.01 1.73 -14.97
N GLU A 201 20.33 2.87 -14.99
CA GLU A 201 20.57 4.05 -14.17
C GLU A 201 20.15 3.89 -12.70
N TYR A 202 19.38 2.85 -12.36
CA TYR A 202 18.90 2.56 -10.99
C TYR A 202 19.71 1.47 -10.28
N LYS A 203 20.84 1.07 -10.86
CA LYS A 203 21.71 0.00 -10.36
C LYS A 203 22.30 0.33 -9.00
#